data_AF-A0A5S9P2I9-F1
#
_entry.id   AF-A0A5S9P2I9-F1
#
_cell.length_a   1.000
_cell.length_b   1.000
_cell.length_c   1.000
_cell.angle_alpha   90.00
_cell.angle_beta   90.00
_cell.angle_gamma   90.00
#
_symmetry.space_group_name_H-M   'P 1'
#
loop_
_entity.id
_entity.type
_entity.pdbx_description
1 polymer ?
#
loop_
_entity_poly.entity_id
_entity_poly.type
_entity_poly.pdbx_seq_one_letter_code
_entity_poly.pdbx_strand_id
1 'polypeptide(L)'
;MIVAGVGSRRGVTAEEVCAAVRGALARHDVKLCDISLMATPAIKGGEAGIIKAALDLGLLLVMVPQAQLESAGERAVTHSERVVALMGVPSVAEASALAVAGRRSTLIGPRFVLGPVTCALAREAEKGVETP
;
A
#
# COMPACT_ATOMS: atom_id res chain seq x y z
N MET A 1 6.33 6.95 -10.44
CA MET A 1 4.99 6.40 -10.08
C MET A 1 4.77 6.47 -8.57
N ILE A 2 3.53 6.68 -8.07
CA ILE A 2 3.20 6.52 -6.63
C ILE A 2 2.13 5.43 -6.45
N VAL A 3 2.32 4.54 -5.48
CA VAL A 3 1.40 3.44 -5.15
C VAL A 3 0.90 3.57 -3.71
N ALA A 4 -0.41 3.40 -3.53
CA ALA A 4 -1.04 3.27 -2.22
C ALA A 4 -1.17 1.79 -1.82
N GLY A 5 -0.36 1.32 -0.88
CA GLY A 5 -0.51 -0.01 -0.29
C GLY A 5 -1.50 0.00 0.86
N VAL A 6 -2.41 -0.97 0.89
CA VAL A 6 -3.50 -1.08 1.85
C VAL A 6 -3.42 -2.42 2.59
N GLY A 7 -3.53 -2.35 3.92
CA GLY A 7 -3.77 -3.50 4.77
C GLY A 7 -4.93 -3.23 5.71
N SER A 8 -5.79 -4.22 5.92
CA SER A 8 -6.98 -4.07 6.80
C SER A 8 -7.22 -5.26 7.72
N ARG A 9 -8.18 -5.17 8.64
CA ARG A 9 -8.88 -6.35 9.17
C ARG A 9 -9.85 -6.91 8.10
N ARG A 10 -10.42 -8.09 8.32
CA ARG A 10 -11.45 -8.66 7.43
C ARG A 10 -12.76 -7.86 7.55
N GLY A 11 -13.53 -7.79 6.47
CA GLY A 11 -14.87 -7.21 6.47
C GLY A 11 -14.91 -5.68 6.56
N VAL A 12 -13.83 -4.99 6.19
CA VAL A 12 -13.82 -3.52 6.14
C VAL A 12 -14.71 -2.99 5.03
N THR A 13 -15.32 -1.82 5.24
CA THR A 13 -16.15 -1.17 4.22
C THR A 13 -15.30 -0.38 3.23
N ALA A 14 -15.88 -0.01 2.09
CA ALA A 14 -15.21 0.82 1.10
C ALA A 14 -14.90 2.22 1.67
N GLU A 15 -15.80 2.77 2.47
CA GLU A 15 -15.68 4.07 3.11
C GLU A 15 -14.50 4.09 4.08
N GLU A 16 -14.31 3.03 4.88
CA GLU A 16 -13.16 2.90 5.78
C GLU A 16 -11.83 2.88 5.01
N VAL A 17 -11.79 2.15 3.90
CA VAL A 17 -10.58 2.07 3.06
C VAL A 17 -10.31 3.41 2.37
N CYS A 18 -11.33 4.03 1.76
CA CYS A 18 -11.24 5.35 1.16
C CYS A 18 -10.77 6.42 2.16
N ALA A 19 -11.30 6.41 3.38
CA ALA A 19 -10.91 7.33 4.44
C ALA A 19 -9.44 7.13 4.83
N ALA A 20 -8.97 5.89 4.97
CA ALA A 20 -7.58 5.60 5.30
C ALA A 20 -6.61 6.01 4.18
N VAL A 21 -6.97 5.77 2.91
CA VAL A 21 -6.18 6.23 1.76
C VAL A 21 -6.13 7.75 1.73
N ARG A 22 -7.26 8.45 1.81
CA ARG A 22 -7.31 9.92 1.82
C ARG A 22 -6.55 10.52 3.01
N GLY A 23 -6.60 9.88 4.17
CA GLY A 23 -5.82 10.29 5.34
C GLY A 23 -4.31 10.17 5.13
N ALA A 24 -3.84 9.07 4.51
CA ALA A 24 -2.44 8.91 4.15
C ALA A 24 -1.98 9.96 3.12
N LEU A 25 -2.81 10.23 2.11
CA LEU A 25 -2.56 11.27 1.11
C LEU A 25 -2.40 12.65 1.75
N ALA A 26 -3.36 13.05 2.60
CA ALA A 26 -3.31 14.31 3.31
C ALA A 26 -2.09 14.42 4.25
N ARG A 27 -1.72 13.32 4.92
CA ARG A 27 -0.58 13.27 5.85
C ARG A 27 0.78 13.54 5.17
N HIS A 28 0.87 13.26 3.87
CA HIS A 28 2.10 13.37 3.08
C HIS A 28 2.02 14.43 1.96
N ASP A 29 0.96 15.25 1.95
CA ASP A 29 0.70 16.27 0.92
C ASP A 29 0.73 15.70 -0.53
N VAL A 30 0.18 14.48 -0.70
CA VAL A 30 0.06 13.81 -2.00
C VAL A 30 -1.37 13.95 -2.50
N LYS A 31 -1.57 14.29 -3.77
CA LYS A 31 -2.92 14.35 -4.35
C LYS A 31 -3.35 12.99 -4.86
N LEU A 32 -4.66 12.72 -4.85
CA LEU A 32 -5.19 11.45 -5.37
C LEU A 32 -4.81 11.23 -6.84
N CYS A 33 -4.73 12.30 -7.65
CA CYS A 33 -4.30 12.23 -9.04
C CYS A 33 -2.83 11.82 -9.24
N ASP A 34 -2.01 11.88 -8.20
CA ASP A 34 -0.61 11.44 -8.25
C ASP A 34 -0.48 9.93 -7.99
N ILE A 35 -1.54 9.29 -7.49
CA ILE A 35 -1.59 7.85 -7.23
C ILE A 35 -1.91 7.11 -8.52
N SER A 36 -1.01 6.20 -8.89
CA SER A 36 -1.15 5.41 -10.11
C SER A 36 -1.89 4.11 -9.86
N LEU A 37 -1.67 3.48 -8.70
CA LEU A 37 -2.19 2.16 -8.36
C LEU A 37 -2.51 2.04 -6.86
N MET A 38 -3.45 1.16 -6.53
CA MET A 38 -3.64 0.65 -5.18
C MET A 38 -3.14 -0.79 -5.10
N ALA A 39 -2.53 -1.18 -3.99
CA ALA A 39 -1.97 -2.51 -3.78
C ALA A 39 -2.44 -3.13 -2.45
N THR A 40 -2.69 -4.44 -2.43
CA THR A 40 -3.05 -5.19 -1.22
C THR A 40 -2.51 -6.62 -1.32
N PRO A 41 -2.27 -7.36 -0.22
CA PRO A 41 -1.95 -8.77 -0.30
C PRO A 41 -3.00 -9.57 -1.07
N ALA A 42 -2.55 -10.55 -1.87
CA ALA A 42 -3.46 -11.41 -2.63
C ALA A 42 -4.49 -12.13 -1.73
N ILE A 43 -4.13 -12.49 -0.49
CA ILE A 43 -5.06 -13.09 0.48
C ILE A 43 -6.25 -12.16 0.85
N LYS A 44 -6.12 -10.85 0.60
CA LYS A 44 -7.18 -9.83 0.78
C LYS A 44 -7.81 -9.38 -0.53
N GLY A 45 -7.34 -9.89 -1.66
CA GLY A 45 -7.80 -9.48 -2.99
C GLY A 45 -9.29 -9.71 -3.24
N GLY A 46 -9.93 -10.61 -2.49
CA GLY A 46 -11.37 -10.87 -2.54
C GLY A 46 -12.24 -10.07 -1.56
N GLU A 47 -11.67 -9.13 -0.78
CA GLU A 47 -12.45 -8.33 0.17
C GLU A 47 -13.23 -7.23 -0.59
N ALA A 48 -14.56 -7.32 -0.59
CA ALA A 48 -15.45 -6.43 -1.34
C ALA A 48 -15.22 -4.94 -1.04
N GLY A 49 -14.94 -4.58 0.23
CA GLY A 49 -14.64 -3.20 0.60
C GLY A 49 -13.37 -2.66 -0.04
N ILE A 50 -12.32 -3.48 -0.19
CA ILE A 50 -11.07 -3.06 -0.84
C ILE A 50 -11.29 -2.88 -2.34
N ILE A 51 -11.97 -3.83 -2.98
CA ILE A 51 -12.26 -3.77 -4.42
C ILE A 51 -13.11 -2.52 -4.72
N LYS A 52 -14.19 -2.31 -3.95
CA LYS A 52 -15.07 -1.16 -4.13
C LYS A 52 -14.35 0.16 -3.86
N ALA A 53 -13.49 0.25 -2.85
CA ALA A 53 -12.70 1.46 -2.60
C ALA A 53 -11.74 1.77 -3.78
N ALA A 54 -11.15 0.77 -4.41
CA ALA A 54 -10.33 0.96 -5.60
C ALA A 54 -11.14 1.65 -6.71
N LEU A 55 -12.34 1.12 -6.98
CA LEU A 55 -13.27 1.65 -7.97
C LEU A 55 -13.72 3.08 -7.64
N ASP A 56 -14.11 3.31 -6.38
CA ASP A 56 -14.58 4.63 -5.91
C ASP A 56 -13.47 5.69 -5.97
N LEU A 57 -12.20 5.28 -5.84
CA LEU A 57 -11.03 6.15 -5.98
C LEU A 57 -10.54 6.27 -7.44
N GLY A 58 -11.10 5.51 -8.37
CA GLY A 58 -10.67 5.49 -9.77
C GLY A 58 -9.30 4.83 -9.98
N LEU A 59 -8.91 3.89 -9.12
CA LEU A 59 -7.59 3.25 -9.12
C LEU A 59 -7.69 1.77 -9.51
N LEU A 60 -6.71 1.29 -10.27
CA LEU A 60 -6.50 -0.15 -10.45
C LEU A 60 -5.96 -0.77 -9.17
N LEU A 61 -6.50 -1.92 -8.80
CA LEU A 61 -6.08 -2.71 -7.64
C LEU A 61 -5.14 -3.84 -8.06
N VAL A 62 -3.96 -3.89 -7.45
CA VAL A 62 -2.98 -4.96 -7.62
C VAL A 62 -2.98 -5.87 -6.41
N MET A 63 -3.17 -7.16 -6.65
CA MET A 63 -3.06 -8.22 -5.63
C MET A 63 -1.63 -8.74 -5.58
N VAL A 64 -0.95 -8.50 -4.46
CA VAL A 64 0.48 -8.80 -4.31
C VAL A 64 0.68 -10.21 -3.75
N PRO A 65 1.38 -11.11 -4.46
CA PRO A 65 1.73 -12.44 -3.96
C PRO A 65 2.60 -12.38 -2.70
N GLN A 66 2.50 -13.40 -1.85
CA GLN A 66 3.22 -13.47 -0.57
C GLN A 66 4.74 -13.29 -0.71
N ALA A 67 5.37 -13.99 -1.67
CA ALA A 67 6.82 -13.87 -1.89
C ALA A 67 7.27 -12.45 -2.27
N GLN A 68 6.42 -11.68 -2.97
CA GLN A 68 6.72 -10.28 -3.29
C GLN A 68 6.53 -9.36 -2.08
N LEU A 69 5.58 -9.66 -1.20
CA LEU A 69 5.42 -8.95 0.07
C LEU A 69 6.65 -9.16 0.96
N GLU A 70 7.13 -10.39 1.07
CA GLU A 70 8.31 -10.73 1.89
C GLU A 70 9.56 -10.00 1.39
N SER A 71 9.86 -10.12 0.10
CA SER A 71 11.01 -9.43 -0.50
C SER A 71 10.91 -7.90 -0.39
N ALA A 72 9.73 -7.32 -0.56
CA ALA A 72 9.54 -5.88 -0.41
C ALA A 72 9.54 -5.43 1.05
N GLY A 73 9.10 -6.30 1.97
CA GLY A 73 8.98 -6.04 3.40
C GLY A 73 10.32 -5.79 4.10
N GLU A 74 11.43 -6.25 3.52
CA GLU A 74 12.79 -5.91 3.97
C GLU A 74 13.06 -4.39 3.96
N ARG A 75 12.34 -3.64 3.12
CA ARG A 75 12.43 -2.17 3.01
C ARG A 75 11.33 -1.43 3.79
N ALA A 76 10.51 -2.14 4.57
CA ALA A 76 9.51 -1.53 5.43
C ALA A 76 10.21 -0.69 6.53
N VAL A 77 9.59 0.42 6.93
CA VAL A 77 10.12 1.31 7.98
C VAL A 77 9.37 1.15 9.29
N THR A 78 8.20 0.52 9.27
CA THR A 78 7.45 0.18 10.48
C THR A 78 7.36 -1.33 10.70
N HIS A 79 7.25 -1.69 11.98
CA HIS A 79 7.22 -3.09 12.41
C HIS A 79 5.99 -3.35 13.28
N SER A 80 5.34 -4.51 13.07
CA SER A 80 4.26 -4.99 13.93
C SER A 80 4.42 -6.47 14.17
N GLU A 81 4.69 -6.86 15.42
CA GLU A 81 4.84 -8.26 15.82
C GLU A 81 3.63 -9.11 15.41
N ARG A 82 2.42 -8.57 15.61
CA ARG A 82 1.18 -9.21 15.18
C ARG A 82 1.14 -9.44 13.65
N VAL A 83 1.60 -8.49 12.86
CA VAL A 83 1.61 -8.63 11.39
C VAL A 83 2.69 -9.62 10.96
N VAL A 84 3.86 -9.60 11.59
CA VAL A 84 4.92 -10.60 11.35
C VAL A 84 4.39 -12.00 11.63
N ALA A 85 3.75 -12.23 12.78
CA ALA A 85 3.20 -13.53 13.13
C ALA A 85 2.12 -14.03 12.16
N LEU A 86 1.33 -13.14 11.56
CA LEU A 86 0.22 -13.50 10.69
C LEU A 86 0.59 -13.56 9.20
N MET A 87 1.55 -12.74 8.78
CA MET A 87 1.79 -12.42 7.37
C MET A 87 3.26 -12.52 6.97
N GLY A 88 4.17 -12.84 7.90
CA GLY A 88 5.61 -12.98 7.61
C GLY A 88 6.31 -11.67 7.24
N VAL A 89 5.65 -10.51 7.36
CA VAL A 89 6.20 -9.20 6.97
C VAL A 89 6.03 -8.15 8.07
N PRO A 90 6.95 -7.17 8.20
CA PRO A 90 6.86 -6.13 9.24
C PRO A 90 5.60 -5.26 9.14
N SER A 91 5.18 -4.98 7.90
CA SER A 91 4.04 -4.13 7.58
C SER A 91 3.48 -4.50 6.21
N VAL A 92 2.25 -5.01 6.20
CA VAL A 92 1.54 -5.40 4.97
C VAL A 92 1.33 -4.22 4.02
N ALA A 93 0.91 -3.06 4.55
CA ALA A 93 0.63 -1.89 3.71
C ALA A 93 1.91 -1.38 3.03
N GLU A 94 3.01 -1.28 3.78
CA GLU A 94 4.30 -0.84 3.25
C GLU A 94 4.86 -1.84 2.25
N ALA A 95 4.87 -3.13 2.60
CA ALA A 95 5.32 -4.20 1.69
C ALA A 95 4.52 -4.21 0.39
N SER A 96 3.19 -4.03 0.45
CA SER A 96 2.32 -3.98 -0.72
C SER A 96 2.63 -2.78 -1.63
N ALA A 97 2.78 -1.59 -1.03
CA ALA A 97 3.13 -0.39 -1.77
C ALA A 97 4.50 -0.55 -2.46
N LEU A 98 5.51 -1.03 -1.72
CA LEU A 98 6.89 -1.20 -2.18
C LEU A 98 7.06 -2.30 -3.22
N ALA A 99 6.26 -3.37 -3.14
CA ALA A 99 6.28 -4.46 -4.12
C ALA A 99 5.83 -3.96 -5.50
N VAL A 100 4.72 -3.21 -5.53
CA VAL A 100 4.13 -2.70 -6.77
C VAL A 100 4.87 -1.46 -7.29
N ALA A 101 5.37 -0.59 -6.39
CA ALA A 101 6.18 0.57 -6.79
C ALA A 101 7.56 0.19 -7.35
N GLY A 102 7.98 -1.07 -7.22
CA GLY A 102 9.19 -1.61 -7.81
C GLY A 102 10.40 -1.64 -6.88
N ARG A 103 11.47 -2.32 -7.30
CA ARG A 103 12.64 -2.61 -6.44
C ARG A 103 13.41 -1.38 -5.97
N ARG A 104 13.42 -0.30 -6.77
CA ARG A 104 14.09 0.97 -6.44
C ARG A 104 13.16 1.98 -5.76
N SER A 105 11.95 1.58 -5.38
CA SER A 105 11.01 2.45 -4.69
C SER A 105 11.40 2.70 -3.24
N THR A 106 10.90 3.81 -2.70
CA THR A 106 11.02 4.17 -1.29
C THR A 106 9.64 4.54 -0.74
N LEU A 107 9.46 4.39 0.57
CA LEU A 107 8.26 4.89 1.24
C LEU A 107 8.32 6.41 1.33
N ILE A 108 7.20 7.08 1.06
CA ILE A 108 7.06 8.53 1.28
C ILE A 108 7.07 8.85 2.79
N GLY A 109 6.68 7.88 3.62
CA GLY A 109 6.80 7.93 5.07
C GLY A 109 6.26 6.66 5.74
N PRO A 110 6.23 6.61 7.08
CA PRO A 110 5.66 5.47 7.80
C PRO A 110 4.17 5.33 7.48
N ARG A 111 3.65 4.10 7.54
CA ARG A 111 2.23 3.83 7.31
C ARG A 111 1.30 4.70 8.17
N PHE A 112 0.18 5.10 7.59
CA PHE A 112 -0.94 5.76 8.26
C PHE A 112 -1.99 4.72 8.69
N VAL A 113 -2.46 4.78 9.93
CA VAL A 113 -3.46 3.85 10.47
C VAL A 113 -4.73 4.61 10.80
N LEU A 114 -5.87 4.13 10.30
CA LEU A 114 -7.19 4.68 10.60
C LEU A 114 -8.18 3.53 10.84
N GLY A 115 -8.61 3.38 12.09
CA GLY A 115 -9.52 2.31 12.49
C GLY A 115 -8.99 0.92 12.12
N PRO A 116 -9.75 0.10 11.36
CA PRO A 116 -9.32 -1.24 10.96
C PRO A 116 -8.41 -1.25 9.72
N VAL A 117 -8.14 -0.10 9.10
CA VAL A 117 -7.38 0.02 7.85
C VAL A 117 -6.06 0.75 8.08
N THR A 118 -5.06 0.37 7.30
CA THR A 118 -3.72 0.93 7.28
C THR A 118 -3.33 1.18 5.83
N CYS A 119 -2.79 2.36 5.53
CA CYS A 119 -2.33 2.75 4.21
C CYS A 119 -0.88 3.22 4.27
N ALA A 120 -0.08 2.87 3.27
CA ALA A 120 1.28 3.38 3.08
C ALA A 120 1.45 3.84 1.63
N LEU A 121 2.28 4.85 1.41
CA LEU A 121 2.56 5.37 0.08
C LEU A 121 4.01 5.09 -0.29
N ALA A 122 4.23 4.51 -1.46
CA ALA A 122 5.57 4.28 -2.00
C ALA A 122 5.74 5.01 -3.34
N ARG A 123 6.90 5.62 -3.53
CA ARG A 123 7.29 6.30 -4.76
C ARG A 123 8.40 5.51 -5.44
N GLU A 124 8.21 5.19 -6.71
CA GLU A 124 9.28 4.67 -7.56
C GLU A 124 10.37 5.73 -7.72
N ALA A 125 11.65 5.35 -7.68
CA ALA A 125 12.73 6.26 -8.00
C ALA A 125 12.59 6.78 -9.43
N GLU A 126 12.82 8.08 -9.62
CA GLU A 126 12.98 8.67 -10.95
C GLU A 126 14.05 7.86 -11.69
N LYS A 127 13.77 7.42 -12.93
CA LYS A 127 14.81 6.87 -13.79
C LYS A 127 15.79 8.02 -14.03
N GLY A 128 16.95 7.99 -13.39
CA GLY A 128 18.06 8.84 -13.78
C GLY A 128 18.23 8.68 -15.29
N VAL A 129 18.23 9.80 -16.01
CA VAL A 129 18.61 9.83 -17.43
C VAL A 129 20.00 9.23 -17.49
N GLU A 130 20.09 7.99 -17.98
CA GLU A 130 21.36 7.38 -18.37
C GLU A 130 21.87 8.26 -19.50
N THR A 131 22.81 9.15 -19.16
CA THR A 131 23.45 10.05 -20.11
C THR A 131 24.39 9.19 -20.95
N PRO A 132 24.36 9.29 -22.28
CA PRO A 132 24.99 8.33 -23.19
C PRO A 132 26.51 8.17 -22.99
#